data_AF-A0A7C2YFT9-F1
#
_entry.id   AF-A0A7C2YFT9-F1
#
_cell.length_a   1.000
_cell.length_b   1.000
_cell.length_c   1.000
_cell.angle_alpha   90.00
_cell.angle_beta   90.00
_cell.angle_gamma   90.00
#
_symmetry.space_group_name_H-M   'P 1'
#
loop_
_entity.id
_entity.type
_entity.pdbx_description
1 polymer ?
#
loop_
_entity_poly.entity_id
_entity_poly.type
_entity_poly.pdbx_seq_one_letter_code
_entity_poly.pdbx_strand_id
1 'polypeptide(L)'
;MRKQQIEQAAFDVATQVRAVEDTIDIALAELAELQARMVRVRTTANIASATGHGAFEQLAAALQGLISARGGMANCHAELKEAKNFIPGLRTVSFGEGEPCPPEQGATHLRVVA
;
A
#
# COMPACT_ATOMS: atom_id res chain seq x y z
N MET A 1 -14.46 -26.26 -16.78
CA MET A 1 -14.65 -25.55 -18.07
C MET A 1 -13.70 -24.36 -18.15
N ARG A 2 -13.26 -23.93 -19.35
CA ARG A 2 -12.26 -22.85 -19.54
C ARG A 2 -12.60 -21.53 -18.85
N LYS A 3 -13.88 -21.14 -18.85
CA LYS A 3 -14.37 -19.94 -18.15
C LYS A 3 -14.03 -19.96 -16.65
N GLN A 4 -14.35 -21.06 -15.98
CA GLN A 4 -14.11 -21.21 -14.54
C GLN A 4 -12.62 -21.18 -14.17
N GLN A 5 -11.75 -21.68 -15.06
CA GLN A 5 -10.30 -21.59 -14.87
C GLN A 5 -9.81 -20.12 -14.95
N ILE A 6 -10.37 -19.33 -15.86
CA ILE A 6 -10.05 -17.90 -16.00
C ILE A 6 -10.54 -17.12 -14.78
N GLU A 7 -11.76 -17.37 -14.33
CA GLU A 7 -12.33 -16.72 -13.13
C GLU A 7 -11.52 -17.06 -11.87
N GLN A 8 -11.14 -18.32 -11.70
CA GLN A 8 -10.30 -18.73 -10.58
C GLN A 8 -8.93 -18.06 -10.61
N ALA A 9 -8.24 -18.07 -11.76
CA ALA A 9 -6.94 -17.43 -11.87
C ALA A 9 -7.01 -15.92 -11.59
N ALA A 10 -8.07 -15.24 -12.04
CA ALA A 10 -8.28 -13.83 -11.75
C ALA A 10 -8.57 -13.57 -10.26
N PHE A 11 -9.33 -14.45 -9.61
CA PHE A 11 -9.56 -14.40 -8.17
C PHE A 11 -8.26 -14.56 -7.37
N ASP A 12 -7.41 -15.52 -7.77
CA ASP A 12 -6.12 -15.78 -7.12
C ASP A 12 -5.22 -14.54 -7.22
N VAL A 13 -5.15 -13.91 -8.40
CA VAL A 13 -4.40 -12.66 -8.61
C VAL A 13 -4.96 -11.53 -7.76
N ALA A 14 -6.27 -11.31 -7.77
CA ALA A 14 -6.90 -10.24 -6.98
C ALA A 14 -6.63 -10.41 -5.47
N THR A 15 -6.73 -11.64 -4.98
CA THR A 15 -6.43 -12.00 -3.59
C THR A 15 -4.97 -11.71 -3.26
N GLN A 16 -4.04 -12.07 -4.14
CA GLN A 16 -2.62 -11.85 -3.91
C GLN A 16 -2.25 -10.36 -3.93
N VAL A 17 -2.83 -9.57 -4.84
CA VAL A 17 -2.65 -8.10 -4.86
C VAL A 17 -3.02 -7.52 -3.51
N ARG A 18 -4.18 -7.89 -2.97
CA ARG A 18 -4.63 -7.39 -1.67
C ARG A 18 -3.71 -7.79 -0.54
N ALA A 19 -3.28 -9.04 -0.50
CA ALA A 19 -2.33 -9.54 0.50
C ALA A 19 -1.00 -8.77 0.48
N VAL A 20 -0.50 -8.41 -0.71
CA VAL A 20 0.72 -7.60 -0.85
C VAL A 20 0.50 -6.18 -0.36
N GLU A 21 -0.61 -5.54 -0.72
CA GLU A 21 -0.97 -4.20 -0.20
C GLU A 21 -1.02 -4.18 1.33
N ASP A 22 -1.73 -5.13 1.93
CA ASP A 22 -1.88 -5.23 3.39
C ASP A 22 -0.51 -5.48 4.06
N THR A 23 0.35 -6.29 3.46
CA THR A 23 1.71 -6.55 3.99
C THR A 23 2.57 -5.28 3.98
N ILE A 24 2.48 -4.46 2.93
CA ILE A 24 3.20 -3.18 2.87
C ILE A 24 2.67 -2.22 3.93
N ASP A 25 1.35 -2.15 4.11
CA ASP A 25 0.71 -1.28 5.11
C ASP A 25 1.13 -1.67 6.54
N ILE A 26 1.22 -2.98 6.84
CA ILE A 26 1.76 -3.49 8.10
C ILE A 26 3.23 -3.09 8.28
N ALA A 27 4.07 -3.26 7.25
CA ALA A 27 5.49 -2.90 7.33
C ALA A 27 5.71 -1.39 7.55
N LEU A 28 4.87 -0.55 6.95
CA LEU A 28 4.88 0.90 7.18
C LEU A 28 4.56 1.24 8.65
N ALA A 29 3.57 0.57 9.24
CA ALA A 29 3.21 0.78 10.64
C ALA A 29 4.35 0.38 11.60
N GLU A 30 4.98 -0.77 11.38
CA GLU A 30 6.10 -1.25 12.19
C GLU A 30 7.33 -0.33 12.09
N LEU A 31 7.63 0.21 10.90
CA LEU A 31 8.70 1.20 10.73
C LEU A 31 8.41 2.51 11.47
N ALA A 32 7.17 2.98 11.43
CA ALA A 32 6.77 4.19 12.14
C ALA A 32 6.93 4.01 13.67
N GLU A 33 6.55 2.84 14.19
CA GLU A 33 6.74 2.50 15.60
C GLU A 33 8.23 2.41 15.98
N LEU A 34 9.06 1.79 15.14
CA LEU A 34 10.51 1.76 15.34
C LEU A 34 11.10 3.18 15.35
N GLN A 35 10.73 4.03 14.39
CA GLN A 35 11.19 5.42 14.32
C GLN A 35 10.83 6.19 15.60
N ALA A 36 9.60 6.05 16.08
CA ALA A 36 9.14 6.67 17.32
C ALA A 36 9.97 6.21 18.53
N ARG A 37 10.26 4.90 18.65
CA ARG A 37 11.10 4.34 19.72
C ARG A 37 12.53 4.89 19.68
N MET A 38 13.11 5.01 18.49
CA MET A 38 14.44 5.59 18.33
C MET A 38 14.49 7.08 18.72
N VAL A 39 13.41 7.84 18.51
CA VAL A 39 13.35 9.24 18.98
C VAL A 39 13.25 9.27 20.51
N ARG A 40 12.37 8.46 21.08
CA ARG A 40 12.12 8.43 22.54
C ARG A 40 13.37 8.04 23.33
N VAL A 41 14.11 7.02 22.88
CA VAL A 41 15.31 6.56 23.61
C VAL A 41 16.38 7.66 23.69
N ARG A 42 16.47 8.55 22.69
CA ARG A 42 17.40 9.70 22.74
C ARG A 42 17.07 10.63 23.90
N THR A 43 15.80 10.97 24.05
CA THR A 43 15.31 11.82 25.14
C THR A 43 15.49 11.15 26.49
N THR A 44 15.12 9.86 26.61
CA THR A 44 15.21 9.13 27.88
C THR A 44 16.65 8.87 28.32
N ALA A 45 17.55 8.56 27.39
CA ALA A 45 18.95 8.29 27.68
C ALA A 45 19.83 9.56 27.74
N ASN A 46 19.26 10.73 27.46
CA ASN A 46 19.96 12.02 27.40
C ASN A 46 21.23 11.98 26.51
N ILE A 47 21.13 11.28 25.37
CA ILE A 47 22.23 11.16 24.40
C ILE A 47 22.12 12.25 23.33
N ALA A 48 23.27 12.63 22.77
CA ALA A 48 23.33 13.63 21.71
C ALA A 48 22.52 13.20 20.47
N SER A 49 21.91 14.16 19.78
CA SER A 49 21.12 13.91 18.56
C SER A 49 21.93 13.25 17.43
N ALA A 50 23.23 13.53 17.37
CA ALA A 50 24.16 12.90 16.44
C ALA A 50 24.37 11.40 16.72
N THR A 51 24.19 10.96 17.97
CA THR A 51 24.33 9.55 18.33
C THR A 51 23.24 8.72 17.66
N GLY A 52 23.66 7.75 16.84
CA GLY A 52 22.77 6.90 16.06
C GLY A 52 22.04 7.61 14.92
N HIS A 53 22.46 8.81 14.51
CA HIS A 53 21.84 9.53 13.39
C HIS A 53 21.87 8.74 12.07
N GLY A 54 23.00 8.09 11.76
CA GLY A 54 23.09 7.25 10.57
C GLY A 54 22.05 6.12 10.53
N ALA A 55 21.67 5.54 11.68
CA ALA A 55 20.61 4.54 11.72
C ALA A 55 19.23 5.14 11.39
N PHE A 56 18.98 6.39 11.81
CA PHE A 56 17.78 7.13 11.42
C PHE A 56 17.71 7.40 9.91
N GLU A 57 18.84 7.74 9.28
CA GLU A 57 18.92 7.95 7.83
C GLU A 57 18.60 6.65 7.07
N GLN A 58 19.15 5.51 7.51
CA GLN A 58 18.82 4.21 6.91
C GLN A 58 17.34 3.86 7.08
N LEU A 59 16.77 4.11 8.26
CA LEU A 59 15.34 3.89 8.51
C LEU A 59 14.47 4.76 7.60
N ALA A 60 14.82 6.04 7.44
CA ALA A 60 14.10 6.96 6.57
C ALA A 60 14.16 6.52 5.10
N ALA A 61 15.31 6.03 4.63
CA ALA A 61 15.46 5.50 3.28
C ALA A 61 14.59 4.24 3.07
N ALA A 62 14.55 3.32 4.05
CA ALA A 62 13.70 2.13 3.99
C ALA A 62 12.20 2.49 3.96
N LEU A 63 11.78 3.43 4.81
CA LEU A 63 10.42 3.96 4.83
C LEU A 63 10.02 4.54 3.47
N GLN A 64 10.88 5.37 2.87
CA GLN A 64 10.62 5.95 1.56
C GLN A 64 10.45 4.87 0.48
N GLY A 65 11.26 3.80 0.52
CA GLY A 65 11.13 2.67 -0.38
C GLY A 65 9.78 1.98 -0.28
N LEU A 66 9.27 1.74 0.93
CA LEU A 66 7.95 1.13 1.12
C LEU A 66 6.80 2.05 0.72
N ILE A 67 6.92 3.36 0.95
CA ILE A 67 5.91 4.34 0.48
C ILE A 67 5.83 4.29 -1.05
N SER A 68 6.97 4.29 -1.73
CA SER A 68 7.01 4.17 -3.19
C SER A 68 6.44 2.83 -3.67
N ALA A 69 6.76 1.72 -2.98
CA ALA A 69 6.20 0.40 -3.29
C ALA A 69 4.68 0.38 -3.13
N ARG A 70 4.13 1.00 -2.07
CA ARG A 70 2.69 1.07 -1.84
C ARG A 70 1.95 1.81 -2.95
N GLY A 71 2.50 2.93 -3.40
CA GLY A 71 1.98 3.69 -4.55
C GLY A 71 2.07 2.89 -5.85
N GLY A 72 3.19 2.20 -6.08
CA GLY A 72 3.35 1.28 -7.21
C GLY A 72 2.31 0.16 -7.24
N MET A 73 2.01 -0.44 -6.08
CA MET A 73 0.97 -1.47 -5.96
C MET A 73 -0.43 -0.93 -6.22
N ALA A 74 -0.76 0.28 -5.76
CA ALA A 74 -2.04 0.91 -6.06
C ALA A 74 -2.22 1.13 -7.58
N ASN A 75 -1.17 1.59 -8.27
CA ASN A 75 -1.19 1.73 -9.72
C ASN A 75 -1.32 0.38 -10.43
N CYS A 76 -0.57 -0.64 -9.98
CA CYS A 76 -0.67 -2.00 -10.51
C CYS A 76 -2.09 -2.56 -10.38
N HIS A 77 -2.73 -2.37 -9.23
CA HIS A 77 -4.12 -2.76 -8.99
C HIS A 77 -5.07 -2.02 -9.96
N ALA A 78 -4.91 -0.71 -10.16
CA ALA A 78 -5.71 0.05 -11.11
C ALA A 78 -5.56 -0.48 -12.56
N GLU A 79 -4.33 -0.75 -13.00
CA GLU A 79 -4.05 -1.35 -14.32
C GLU A 79 -4.70 -2.73 -14.48
N LEU A 80 -4.65 -3.59 -13.44
CA LEU A 80 -5.30 -4.91 -13.46
C LEU A 80 -6.83 -4.80 -13.53
N LYS A 81 -7.41 -3.81 -12.86
CA LYS A 81 -8.84 -3.52 -12.92
C LYS A 81 -9.28 -3.16 -14.34
N GLU A 82 -8.50 -2.36 -15.06
CA GLU A 82 -8.74 -2.04 -16.46
C GLU A 82 -8.53 -3.26 -17.37
N ALA A 83 -7.47 -4.03 -17.14
CA ALA A 83 -7.14 -5.22 -17.91
C ALA A 83 -8.28 -6.24 -17.97
N LYS A 84 -9.09 -6.36 -16.89
CA LYS A 84 -10.23 -7.29 -16.83
C LYS A 84 -11.24 -7.07 -17.97
N ASN A 85 -11.34 -5.84 -18.50
CA ASN A 85 -12.28 -5.48 -19.56
C ASN A 85 -11.97 -6.17 -20.90
N PHE A 86 -10.71 -6.61 -21.06
CA PHE A 86 -10.20 -7.29 -22.25
C PHE A 86 -10.14 -8.81 -22.11
N ILE A 87 -10.36 -9.34 -20.90
CA ILE A 87 -10.32 -10.78 -20.64
C ILE A 87 -11.72 -11.39 -20.81
N PRO A 88 -11.89 -12.42 -21.66
CA PRO A 88 -13.17 -13.08 -21.87
C PRO A 88 -13.78 -13.59 -20.55
N GLY A 89 -15.01 -13.17 -20.27
CA GLY A 89 -15.75 -13.60 -19.08
C GLY A 89 -15.50 -12.80 -17.82
N LEU A 90 -14.56 -11.83 -17.79
CA LEU A 90 -14.24 -11.07 -16.57
C LEU A 90 -14.81 -9.65 -16.48
N ARG A 91 -15.34 -9.10 -17.58
CA ARG A 91 -15.84 -7.71 -17.63
C ARG A 91 -16.87 -7.39 -16.53
N THR A 92 -17.77 -8.32 -16.27
CA THR A 92 -18.85 -8.19 -15.27
C THR A 92 -18.49 -8.81 -13.92
N VAL A 93 -17.27 -9.34 -13.77
CA VAL A 93 -16.81 -9.99 -12.54
C VAL A 93 -16.17 -8.92 -11.64
N SER A 94 -16.50 -8.98 -10.35
CA SER A 94 -15.90 -8.14 -9.33
C SER A 94 -15.36 -9.04 -8.22
N PHE A 95 -14.18 -8.71 -7.72
CA PHE A 95 -13.54 -9.39 -6.60
C PHE A 95 -13.39 -8.33 -5.50
N GLY A 96 -14.22 -8.41 -4.46
CA GLY A 96 -14.37 -7.38 -3.41
C GLY A 96 -15.85 -7.04 -3.16
N GLU A 97 -16.11 -5.90 -2.52
CA GLU A 97 -17.49 -5.48 -2.18
C GLU A 97 -18.34 -5.08 -3.39
N GLY A 98 -17.73 -4.96 -4.58
CA GLY A 98 -18.45 -4.62 -5.81
C GLY A 98 -18.89 -3.16 -5.89
N GLU A 99 -18.71 -2.39 -4.81
CA GLU A 99 -18.89 -0.94 -4.86
C GLU A 99 -17.87 -0.31 -5.81
N PRO A 100 -18.31 0.69 -6.60
CA PRO A 100 -17.37 1.48 -7.39
C PRO A 100 -16.39 2.16 -6.44
N CYS A 101 -15.12 2.23 -6.85
CA CYS A 101 -14.17 3.12 -6.18
C CYS A 101 -14.82 4.52 -6.07
N PRO A 102 -14.61 5.25 -4.95
CA PRO A 102 -15.13 6.60 -4.81
C PRO A 102 -14.82 7.41 -6.08
N PRO A 103 -15.81 8.12 -6.64
CA PRO A 103 -15.60 8.88 -7.86
C PRO A 103 -14.48 9.90 -7.64
N GLU A 104 -13.67 10.18 -8.67
CA GLU A 104 -12.60 11.17 -8.58
C GLU A 104 -13.12 12.54 -8.09
N GLN A 105 -14.40 12.85 -8.33
CA GLN A 105 -15.06 14.06 -7.83
C GLN A 105 -15.15 14.14 -6.29
N GLY A 106 -14.92 13.04 -5.56
CA GLY A 106 -14.80 12.98 -4.10
C GLY A 106 -13.36 12.84 -3.59
N ALA A 107 -12.39 12.65 -4.48
CA ALA A 107 -10.96 12.60 -4.14
C ALA A 107 -10.38 14.02 -4.01
N THR A 108 -11.08 14.92 -3.31
CA THR A 108 -10.54 16.26 -3.04
C THR A 108 -9.35 16.12 -2.11
N HIS A 109 -8.21 16.71 -2.48
CA HIS A 109 -7.08 16.84 -1.58
C HIS A 109 -7.52 17.45 -0.24
N LEU A 110 -6.88 17.01 0.83
CA LEU A 110 -7.01 17.66 2.13
C LEU A 110 -6.74 19.15 1.94
N ARG A 111 -7.77 19.95 2.18
CA ARG A 111 -7.71 21.41 2.12
C ARG A 111 -7.66 21.95 3.54
N VAL A 112 -6.72 22.85 3.80
CA VAL A 112 -6.70 23.60 5.05
C VAL A 112 -7.96 24.43 5.10
N VAL A 113 -8.80 24.20 6.10
CA VAL A 113 -9.94 25.05 6.41
C VAL A 113 -9.47 25.97 7.54
N ALA A 114 -9.26 27.24 7.20
CA ALA A 114 -8.91 28.30 8.15
C ALA A 114 -10.18 28.91 8.75
#